data_AF-A0A558CX40-F1
#
_entry.id   AF-A0A558CX40-F1
#
_cell.length_a   1.000
_cell.length_b   1.000
_cell.length_c   1.000
_cell.angle_alpha   90.00
_cell.angle_beta   90.00
_cell.angle_gamma   90.00
#
_symmetry.space_group_name_H-M   'P 1'
#
loop_
_entity.id
_entity.type
_entity.pdbx_description
1 polymer ?
#
loop_
_entity_poly.entity_id
_entity_poly.type
_entity_poly.pdbx_seq_one_letter_code
_entity_poly.pdbx_strand_id
1 'polypeptide(L)'
;MGRGMMGGPGMMRLWPRPATVRPGQVSLRVFNAGSQAHEVLVLPLAAGQTAGNLPVGSDGKVDETGSLGEASNNCGAGEGDGIEPGAVGWTTVTLQPGRYELLCNMPGHYAAGMYTELDVTGA
;
A
#
# COMPACT_ATOMS: atom_id res chain seq x y z
N MET A 1 11.02 -34.65 0.74
CA MET A 1 10.89 -34.37 -0.71
C MET A 1 9.53 -33.70 -0.88
N GLY A 2 9.38 -32.45 -1.31
CA GLY A 2 10.36 -31.51 -1.83
C GLY A 2 9.74 -30.13 -2.06
N ARG A 3 10.60 -29.26 -2.61
CA ARG A 3 10.32 -27.97 -3.25
C ARG A 3 9.88 -26.85 -2.33
N GLY A 4 10.92 -26.21 -1.76
CA GLY A 4 10.88 -24.76 -1.59
C GLY A 4 10.50 -24.11 -2.92
N MET A 5 9.39 -23.39 -2.91
CA MET A 5 9.08 -22.42 -3.94
C MET A 5 9.86 -21.17 -3.58
N MET A 6 11.03 -21.01 -4.18
CA MET A 6 11.65 -19.70 -4.34
C MET A 6 10.66 -18.88 -5.16
N GLY A 7 9.88 -18.03 -4.49
CA GLY A 7 9.03 -17.06 -5.14
C GLY A 7 9.91 -16.19 -6.03
N GLY A 8 9.71 -16.26 -7.34
CA GLY A 8 10.21 -15.23 -8.25
C GLY A 8 9.67 -13.86 -7.81
N PRO A 9 10.23 -12.74 -8.31
CA PRO A 9 9.76 -11.41 -7.93
C PRO A 9 8.24 -11.35 -8.14
N GLY A 10 7.50 -11.24 -7.03
CA GLY A 10 6.04 -11.27 -7.03
C GLY A 10 5.49 -10.20 -7.97
N MET A 11 4.43 -10.56 -8.70
CA MET A 11 3.72 -9.68 -9.64
C MET A 11 3.02 -8.52 -8.89
N MET A 12 2.77 -8.71 -7.60
CA MET A 12 1.99 -7.87 -6.71
C MET A 12 2.92 -7.02 -5.85
N ARG A 13 3.19 -5.78 -6.26
CA ARG A 13 4.16 -4.92 -5.57
C ARG A 13 3.85 -3.43 -5.72
N LEU A 14 4.17 -2.66 -4.69
CA LEU A 14 4.18 -1.21 -4.70
C LEU A 14 5.61 -0.66 -4.76
N TRP A 15 5.77 0.51 -5.36
CA TRP A 15 7.06 1.18 -5.51
C TRP A 15 6.94 2.66 -5.14
N PRO A 16 7.23 3.04 -3.89
CA PRO A 16 7.12 4.42 -3.47
C PRO A 16 8.30 5.21 -4.06
N ARG A 17 8.00 6.36 -4.66
CA ARG A 17 9.00 7.26 -5.25
C ARG A 17 8.64 8.71 -4.92
N PRO A 18 9.37 9.37 -3.99
CA PRO A 18 10.42 8.79 -3.14
C PRO A 18 9.87 7.81 -2.08
N ALA A 19 10.75 7.01 -1.48
CA ALA A 19 10.43 6.14 -0.34
C ALA A 19 10.55 6.83 1.03
N THR A 20 11.06 8.07 1.03
CA THR A 20 11.16 8.92 2.22
C THR A 20 10.61 10.29 1.89
N VAL A 21 9.74 10.82 2.75
CA VAL A 21 9.12 12.15 2.59
C VAL A 21 9.24 12.97 3.87
N ARG A 22 9.03 14.28 3.78
CA ARG A 22 8.96 15.14 4.95
C ARG A 22 7.58 15.00 5.65
N PRO A 23 7.50 15.22 6.96
CA PRO A 23 6.23 15.32 7.67
C PRO A 23 5.37 16.47 7.13
N GLY A 24 4.06 16.35 7.28
CA GLY A 24 3.07 17.32 6.85
C GLY A 24 2.08 16.76 5.84
N GLN A 25 1.46 17.63 5.05
CA GLN A 25 0.52 17.22 4.01
C GLN A 25 1.28 16.58 2.84
N VAL A 26 0.96 15.31 2.56
CA VAL A 26 1.57 14.51 1.49
C VAL A 26 0.46 13.97 0.60
N SER A 27 0.60 14.19 -0.71
CA SER A 27 -0.27 13.58 -1.71
C SER A 27 0.40 12.36 -2.32
N LEU A 28 -0.25 11.21 -2.18
CA LEU A 28 0.17 9.95 -2.79
C LEU A 28 -0.57 9.80 -4.11
N ARG A 29 0.15 9.93 -5.22
CA ARG A 29 -0.38 9.67 -6.56
C ARG A 29 0.03 8.28 -7.02
N VAL A 30 -0.95 7.44 -7.27
CA VAL A 30 -0.77 6.01 -7.57
C VAL A 30 -1.09 5.78 -9.04
N PHE A 31 -0.13 5.27 -9.79
CA PHE A 31 -0.34 4.82 -11.16
C PHE A 31 -0.38 3.30 -11.17
N ASN A 32 -1.46 2.73 -11.71
CA ASN A 32 -1.57 1.29 -11.86
C ASN A 32 -0.88 0.84 -13.17
N ALA A 33 0.34 0.31 -13.02
CA ALA A 33 1.09 -0.28 -14.13
C ALA A 33 0.84 -1.79 -14.33
N GLY A 34 -0.06 -2.37 -13.54
CA GLY A 34 -0.42 -3.79 -13.57
C GLY A 34 -1.60 -4.08 -14.49
N SER A 35 -2.10 -5.31 -14.41
CA SER A 35 -3.25 -5.80 -15.20
C SER A 35 -4.50 -6.09 -14.36
N GLN A 36 -4.46 -5.81 -13.05
CA GLN A 36 -5.58 -5.96 -12.12
C GLN A 36 -5.91 -4.59 -11.53
N ALA A 37 -7.15 -4.38 -11.09
CA ALA A 37 -7.47 -3.21 -10.29
C ALA A 37 -6.67 -3.23 -8.98
N HIS A 38 -6.25 -2.07 -8.50
CA HIS A 38 -5.47 -1.93 -7.29
C HIS A 38 -5.92 -0.71 -6.47
N GLU A 39 -5.64 -0.74 -5.19
CA GLU A 39 -5.81 0.39 -4.27
C GLU A 39 -4.53 0.58 -3.47
N VAL A 40 -4.38 1.75 -2.84
CA VAL A 40 -3.31 1.99 -1.87
C VAL A 40 -3.90 2.62 -0.62
N LEU A 41 -3.81 1.90 0.50
CA LEU A 41 -4.07 2.40 1.84
C LEU A 41 -2.76 2.89 2.49
N VAL A 42 -2.90 3.79 3.47
CA VAL A 42 -1.79 4.33 4.25
C VAL A 42 -1.97 3.96 5.72
N LEU A 43 -1.30 2.91 6.18
CA LEU A 43 -1.38 2.48 7.58
C LEU A 43 -0.14 2.91 8.37
N PRO A 44 -0.29 3.48 9.58
CA PRO A 44 0.84 3.67 10.49
C PRO A 44 1.48 2.33 10.84
N LEU A 45 2.81 2.25 10.71
CA LEU A 45 3.57 1.05 11.05
C LEU A 45 4.22 1.23 12.42
N ALA A 46 3.70 0.53 13.44
CA ALA A 46 4.14 0.72 14.82
C ALA A 46 5.60 0.29 15.04
N ALA A 47 6.23 0.79 16.11
CA ALA A 47 7.58 0.38 16.49
C ALA A 47 7.65 -1.14 16.69
N GLY A 48 8.62 -1.79 16.03
CA GLY A 48 8.78 -3.24 16.06
C GLY A 48 7.93 -4.01 15.03
N GLN A 49 6.99 -3.36 14.35
CA GLN A 49 6.31 -3.96 13.19
C GLN A 49 7.17 -3.86 11.93
N THR A 50 7.07 -4.91 11.11
CA THR A 50 7.72 -5.01 9.80
C THR A 50 6.64 -4.98 8.74
N ALA A 51 6.81 -4.17 7.69
CA ALA A 51 5.89 -4.17 6.57
C ALA A 51 5.80 -5.59 5.96
N GLY A 52 4.60 -6.02 5.59
CA GLY A 52 4.32 -7.36 5.07
C GLY A 52 3.92 -8.41 6.11
N ASN A 53 3.88 -8.05 7.39
CA ASN A 53 3.59 -8.99 8.48
C ASN A 53 2.21 -8.78 9.15
N LEU A 54 1.32 -7.99 8.55
CA LEU A 54 -0.04 -7.85 9.06
C LEU A 54 -0.80 -9.19 8.94
N PRO A 55 -1.61 -9.58 9.95
CA PRO A 55 -2.44 -10.78 9.86
C PRO A 55 -3.47 -10.65 8.73
N VAL A 56 -3.56 -11.68 7.89
CA VAL A 56 -4.56 -11.77 6.82
C VAL A 56 -5.76 -12.59 7.32
N GLY A 57 -6.95 -11.99 7.26
CA GLY A 57 -8.22 -12.60 7.58
C GLY A 57 -8.66 -13.66 6.57
N SER A 58 -9.74 -14.37 6.89
CA SER A 58 -10.29 -15.42 6.03
C SER A 58 -10.87 -14.90 4.70
N ASP A 59 -11.16 -13.60 4.61
CA ASP A 59 -11.58 -12.91 3.40
C ASP A 59 -10.41 -12.47 2.52
N GLY A 60 -9.16 -12.78 2.92
CA GLY A 60 -7.95 -12.42 2.18
C GLY A 60 -7.53 -10.96 2.37
N LYS A 61 -8.10 -10.25 3.34
CA LYS A 61 -7.79 -8.86 3.67
C LYS A 61 -7.05 -8.73 5.00
N VAL A 62 -6.38 -7.61 5.23
CA VAL A 62 -5.85 -7.20 6.54
C VAL A 62 -6.81 -6.22 7.22
N ASP A 63 -6.65 -6.05 8.53
CA ASP A 63 -7.38 -5.01 9.28
C ASP A 63 -6.87 -3.61 8.89
N GLU A 64 -7.79 -2.76 8.44
CA GLU A 64 -7.52 -1.39 8.00
C GLU A 64 -7.67 -0.37 9.13
N THR A 65 -7.96 -0.82 10.35
CA THR A 65 -8.14 0.05 11.51
C THR A 65 -6.94 0.99 11.69
N GLY A 66 -7.20 2.29 11.63
CA GLY A 66 -6.17 3.32 11.75
C GLY A 66 -5.55 3.76 10.43
N SER A 67 -6.07 3.30 9.27
CA SER A 67 -5.71 3.85 7.96
C SER A 67 -5.93 5.36 7.93
N LEU A 68 -4.94 6.08 7.44
CA LEU A 68 -4.99 7.54 7.32
C LEU A 68 -5.64 8.02 6.03
N GLY A 69 -5.79 7.12 5.06
CA GLY A 69 -6.41 7.43 3.78
C GLY A 69 -6.17 6.34 2.75
N GLU A 70 -6.95 6.41 1.69
CA GLU A 70 -6.98 5.43 0.62
C GLU A 70 -7.02 6.14 -0.74
N ALA A 71 -6.29 5.58 -1.71
CA ALA A 71 -6.38 5.89 -3.12
C ALA A 71 -6.93 4.67 -3.87
N SER A 72 -8.25 4.68 -4.12
CA SER A 72 -8.96 3.65 -4.89
C SER A 72 -9.97 4.24 -5.87
N ASN A 73 -10.15 5.57 -5.90
CA ASN A 73 -10.99 6.22 -6.89
C ASN A 73 -10.29 6.27 -8.27
N ASN A 74 -10.86 5.57 -9.25
CA ASN A 74 -10.34 5.52 -10.61
C ASN A 74 -10.36 6.90 -11.28
N CYS A 75 -9.20 7.40 -11.70
CA CYS A 75 -9.04 8.76 -12.24
C CYS A 75 -9.49 9.87 -11.27
N GLY A 76 -9.45 9.61 -9.96
CA GLY A 76 -10.01 10.49 -8.94
C GLY A 76 -9.27 10.48 -7.61
N ALA A 77 -9.79 11.29 -6.68
CA ALA A 77 -9.28 11.42 -5.32
C ALA A 77 -10.05 10.51 -4.36
N GLY A 78 -9.34 9.92 -3.39
CA GLY A 78 -9.92 9.20 -2.26
C GLY A 78 -10.39 7.79 -2.58
N GLU A 79 -11.44 7.38 -1.85
CA GLU A 79 -12.05 6.05 -1.90
C GLU A 79 -12.88 5.83 -3.17
N GLY A 80 -12.94 4.58 -3.62
CA GLY A 80 -13.67 4.09 -4.79
C GLY A 80 -13.52 2.57 -4.91
N ASP A 81 -13.79 2.02 -6.09
CA ASP A 81 -13.81 0.56 -6.30
C ASP A 81 -12.46 -0.03 -6.76
N GLY A 82 -11.43 0.81 -6.89
CA GLY A 82 -10.11 0.44 -7.38
C GLY A 82 -9.62 1.33 -8.54
N ILE A 83 -8.30 1.47 -8.64
CA ILE A 83 -7.62 2.11 -9.76
C ILE A 83 -7.43 1.06 -10.86
N GLU A 84 -8.06 1.27 -12.01
CA GLU A 84 -8.01 0.34 -13.14
C GLU A 84 -6.62 0.30 -13.82
N PRO A 85 -6.28 -0.77 -14.57
CA PRO A 85 -5.05 -0.84 -15.35
C PRO A 85 -4.82 0.40 -16.23
N GLY A 86 -3.65 1.03 -16.09
CA GLY A 86 -3.29 2.25 -16.83
C GLY A 86 -3.91 3.54 -16.29
N ALA A 87 -4.72 3.48 -15.23
CA ALA A 87 -5.31 4.65 -14.59
C ALA A 87 -4.45 5.17 -13.42
N VAL A 88 -4.87 6.33 -12.91
CA VAL A 88 -4.26 6.99 -11.75
C VAL A 88 -5.34 7.25 -10.71
N GLY A 89 -5.02 7.03 -9.44
CA GLY A 89 -5.79 7.53 -8.29
C GLY A 89 -4.88 8.30 -7.35
N TRP A 90 -5.46 9.08 -6.43
CA TRP A 90 -4.65 9.77 -5.42
C TRP A 90 -5.38 9.99 -4.12
N THR A 91 -4.60 10.17 -3.06
CA THR A 91 -5.10 10.57 -1.74
C THR A 91 -4.15 11.57 -1.12
N THR A 92 -4.66 12.46 -0.28
CA THR A 92 -3.86 13.47 0.42
C THR A 92 -4.06 13.29 1.91
N VAL A 93 -2.97 12.96 2.59
CA VAL A 93 -2.94 12.63 4.02
C VAL A 93 -1.99 13.57 4.75
N THR A 94 -2.17 13.71 6.07
CA THR A 94 -1.22 14.43 6.92
C THR A 94 -0.38 13.41 7.67
N LEU A 95 0.92 13.36 7.36
CA LEU A 95 1.86 12.41 7.94
C LEU A 95 2.69 13.06 9.04
N GLN A 96 2.78 12.39 10.19
CA GLN A 96 3.70 12.73 11.26
C GLN A 96 5.05 12.02 11.03
N PRO A 97 6.15 12.44 11.68
CA PRO A 97 7.38 11.67 11.65
C PRO A 97 7.13 10.22 12.10
N GLY A 98 7.60 9.25 11.33
CA GLY A 98 7.34 7.83 11.60
C GLY A 98 7.47 6.95 10.36
N ARG A 99 7.00 5.70 10.49
CA ARG A 99 6.97 4.71 9.42
C ARG A 99 5.52 4.39 9.07
N TYR A 100 5.28 4.16 7.79
CA TYR A 100 3.97 3.81 7.25
C TYR A 100 4.11 2.61 6.32
N GLU A 101 3.11 1.74 6.34
CA GLU A 101 2.94 0.68 5.36
C GLU A 101 1.92 1.15 4.33
N LEU A 102 2.37 1.25 3.07
CA LEU A 102 1.48 1.42 1.93
C LEU A 102 1.14 0.03 1.42
N LEU A 103 -0.15 -0.26 1.26
CA LEU A 103 -0.59 -1.60 0.83
C LEU A 103 -1.84 -1.58 -0.02
N CYS A 104 -2.07 -2.66 -0.76
CA CYS A 104 -3.35 -2.94 -1.42
C CYS A 104 -4.10 -4.01 -0.61
N ASN A 105 -5.32 -3.72 -0.18
CA ASN A 105 -6.13 -4.61 0.65
C ASN A 105 -7.27 -5.31 -0.10
N MET A 106 -7.25 -5.28 -1.43
CA MET A 106 -8.11 -6.15 -2.22
C MET A 106 -7.78 -7.62 -1.89
N PRO A 107 -8.79 -8.51 -1.87
CA PRO A 107 -8.62 -9.89 -1.42
C PRO A 107 -7.42 -10.61 -2.04
N GLY A 108 -6.47 -11.02 -1.20
CA GLY A 108 -5.27 -11.75 -1.58
C GLY A 108 -4.10 -10.90 -2.09
N HIS A 109 -4.29 -9.60 -2.34
CA HIS A 109 -3.23 -8.73 -2.89
C HIS A 109 -2.10 -8.51 -1.88
N TYR A 110 -2.44 -8.22 -0.63
CA TYR A 110 -1.46 -8.10 0.46
C TYR A 110 -0.63 -9.38 0.64
N ALA A 111 -1.33 -10.52 0.76
CA ALA A 111 -0.71 -11.83 0.95
C ALA A 111 0.22 -12.22 -0.22
N ALA A 112 -0.06 -11.72 -1.42
CA ALA A 112 0.78 -11.90 -2.60
C ALA A 112 2.00 -10.96 -2.67
N GLY A 113 2.15 -10.04 -1.71
CA GLY A 113 3.31 -9.15 -1.58
C GLY A 113 3.04 -7.67 -1.88
N MET A 114 1.78 -7.24 -2.05
CA MET A 114 1.45 -5.87 -2.47
C MET A 114 1.48 -4.86 -1.32
N TYR A 115 2.67 -4.65 -0.78
CA TYR A 115 2.96 -3.65 0.23
C TYR A 115 4.33 -3.01 -0.01
N THR A 116 4.58 -1.90 0.66
CA THR A 116 5.90 -1.25 0.76
C THR A 116 5.91 -0.33 1.97
N GLU A 117 7.10 -0.01 2.45
CA GLU A 117 7.28 0.98 3.51
C GLU A 117 7.46 2.39 2.92
N LEU A 118 6.94 3.38 3.64
CA LEU A 118 7.17 4.80 3.45
C LEU A 118 7.72 5.40 4.76
N ASP A 119 8.92 5.94 4.68
CA ASP A 119 9.54 6.67 5.79
C ASP A 119 9.12 8.14 5.78
N VAL A 120 8.80 8.67 6.95
CA VAL A 120 8.47 10.10 7.12
C VAL A 120 9.43 10.68 8.15
N THR A 121 10.40 11.43 7.66
CA THR A 121 11.48 11.99 8.50
C THR A 121 11.71 13.45 8.15
N GLY A 122 12.01 14.26 9.16
CA GLY A 122 12.57 15.60 8.91
C GLY A 122 13.94 15.45 8.25
N ALA A 123 14.20 16.22 7.19
CA ALA A 123 15.55 16.40 6.68
C ALA A 123 16.34 17.31 7.62
#